data_AF-A0AAV6A5D2-F1
#
_entry.id   AF-A0AAV6A5D2-F1
#
_cell.length_a   1.000
_cell.length_b   1.000
_cell.length_c   1.000
_cell.angle_alpha   90.00
_cell.angle_beta   90.00
_cell.angle_gamma   90.00
#
_symmetry.space_group_name_H-M   'P 1'
#
loop_
_entity.id
_entity.type
_entity.pdbx_description
1 polymer ?
#
loop_
_entity_poly.entity_id
_entity_poly.type
_entity_poly.pdbx_seq_one_letter_code
_entity_poly.pdbx_strand_id
1 'polypeptide(L)'
;MAILQAIFALISRSLGSILSALFGWAVVALFGPTSPREKVWLSALVGAAAAWPLLILGVIWPRLAVMALAFVPLPQWIPGWLIRSMWIGLAIIVPFALGAVVAGRSRGPAAPIPGTRRVASNASTPQRSPVRESKLVRLLRGIPITLAIAASFLIVFVTVPLKRLLAIVRRQVEIDVPLVTDAHGYTLVADEVADTLGRHGMNVRPITPGWTVTAPSRILSYLGGPSFDAYVPRNFARFRSPELDVTLYPNGLMLRGSARQTAFAHGLLVEALTDAPAYQTFDPAAQDIERQIRGVWAAFGQNPAAHAGSVVLDSRLDEIAQEIRSLPVSYDEWQIVYRQALQLDRALRGHPQLLEARTSSNPYMQSPEKEAAMSNGATRSLSLRELLGEITGKVTLLARKEVELAKTELKADLASELAAAKGLVVAAVIAILGVNMLLVAAAFGLAVYLPAWLAAVLIGAVLVVIAGILGYVSWMRRVTQPLAATRKTLREDAQWAKERLA
;
A
#
# COMPACT_ATOMS: atom_id res chain seq x y z
N MET A 1 -37.43 -14.90 -12.49
CA MET A 1 -36.87 -15.07 -11.13
C MET A 1 -35.39 -15.43 -11.12
N ALA A 2 -34.93 -16.46 -11.85
CA ALA A 2 -33.50 -16.87 -11.85
C ALA A 2 -32.51 -15.78 -12.31
N ILE A 3 -32.85 -15.00 -13.34
CA ILE A 3 -32.00 -13.88 -13.83
C ILE A 3 -31.88 -12.78 -12.76
N LEU A 4 -32.99 -12.43 -12.09
CA LEU A 4 -32.99 -11.45 -11.00
C LEU A 4 -32.18 -11.92 -9.79
N GLN A 5 -32.28 -13.20 -9.42
CA GLN A 5 -31.45 -13.79 -8.36
C GLN A 5 -29.97 -13.82 -8.73
N ALA A 6 -29.62 -14.13 -9.98
CA ALA A 6 -28.24 -14.11 -10.46
C ALA A 6 -27.66 -12.68 -10.46
N ILE A 7 -28.43 -11.68 -10.91
CA ILE A 7 -28.02 -10.27 -10.87
C ILE A 7 -27.86 -9.81 -9.42
N PHE A 8 -28.81 -10.13 -8.54
CA PHE A 8 -28.72 -9.78 -7.12
C PHE A 8 -27.50 -10.41 -6.46
N ALA A 9 -27.24 -11.71 -6.68
CA ALA A 9 -26.06 -12.39 -6.17
C ALA A 9 -24.75 -11.78 -6.71
N LEU A 10 -24.72 -11.40 -7.99
CA LEU A 10 -23.56 -10.74 -8.59
C LEU A 10 -23.31 -9.34 -8.01
N ILE A 11 -24.37 -8.57 -7.78
CA ILE A 11 -24.32 -7.24 -7.12
C ILE A 11 -23.88 -7.39 -5.66
N SER A 12 -24.45 -8.32 -4.90
CA SER A 12 -24.05 -8.57 -3.51
C SER A 12 -22.59 -9.00 -3.41
N ARG A 13 -22.13 -9.89 -4.30
CA ARG A 13 -20.74 -10.34 -4.36
C ARG A 13 -19.79 -9.21 -4.73
N SER A 14 -20.13 -8.39 -5.73
CA SER A 14 -19.30 -7.26 -6.14
C SER A 14 -19.26 -6.18 -5.05
N LEU A 15 -20.41 -5.84 -4.45
CA LEU A 15 -20.50 -4.88 -3.36
C LEU A 15 -19.69 -5.33 -2.14
N GLY A 16 -19.75 -6.62 -1.79
CA GLY A 16 -18.94 -7.20 -0.72
C GLY A 16 -17.44 -7.11 -1.03
N SER A 17 -17.02 -7.40 -2.26
CA SER A 17 -15.61 -7.30 -2.66
C SER A 17 -15.10 -5.86 -2.66
N ILE A 18 -15.92 -4.90 -3.09
CA ILE A 18 -15.61 -3.47 -3.07
C ILE A 18 -15.51 -3.02 -1.62
N LEU A 19 -16.50 -3.32 -0.79
CA LEU A 19 -16.51 -2.95 0.63
C LEU A 19 -15.29 -3.52 1.36
N SER A 20 -14.93 -4.78 1.10
CA SER A 20 -13.72 -5.39 1.66
C SER A 20 -12.44 -4.69 1.22
N ALA A 21 -12.36 -4.25 -0.04
CA ALA A 21 -11.20 -3.51 -0.54
C ALA A 21 -11.12 -2.10 0.08
N LEU A 22 -12.24 -1.38 0.13
CA LEU A 22 -12.34 -0.05 0.75
C LEU A 22 -11.97 -0.12 2.24
N PHE A 23 -12.49 -1.13 2.94
CA PHE A 23 -12.18 -1.41 4.33
C PHE A 23 -10.67 -1.66 4.51
N GLY A 24 -10.10 -2.52 3.67
CA GLY A 24 -8.66 -2.82 3.70
C GLY A 24 -7.79 -1.58 3.47
N TRP A 25 -8.16 -0.71 2.53
CA TRP A 25 -7.44 0.55 2.30
C TRP A 25 -7.57 1.51 3.48
N ALA A 26 -8.74 1.58 4.10
CA ALA A 26 -8.96 2.46 5.24
C ALA A 26 -8.17 2.01 6.47
N VAL A 27 -8.06 0.70 6.72
CA VAL A 27 -7.21 0.18 7.80
C VAL A 27 -5.74 0.54 7.56
N VAL A 28 -5.24 0.34 6.34
CA VAL A 28 -3.84 0.68 5.98
C VAL A 28 -3.60 2.19 6.07
N ALA A 29 -4.53 3.03 5.63
CA ALA A 29 -4.37 4.47 5.72
C ALA A 29 -4.44 5.01 7.18
N LEU A 30 -5.06 4.26 8.10
CA LEU A 30 -5.16 4.66 9.50
C LEU A 30 -3.93 4.25 10.32
N PHE A 31 -3.34 3.08 10.04
CA PHE A 31 -2.24 2.49 10.82
C PHE A 31 -0.93 2.35 10.05
N GLY A 32 -0.91 2.69 8.77
CA GLY A 32 0.20 2.42 7.86
C GLY A 32 0.23 0.96 7.37
N PRO A 33 1.21 0.64 6.49
CA PRO A 33 1.53 -0.74 6.17
C PRO A 33 2.00 -1.48 7.44
N THR A 34 1.59 -2.74 7.58
CA THR A 34 1.85 -3.59 8.74
C THR A 34 1.97 -5.05 8.31
N SER A 35 2.55 -5.89 9.19
CA SER A 35 2.69 -7.33 8.93
C SER A 35 1.33 -8.00 8.67
N PRO A 36 1.25 -9.10 7.89
CA PRO A 36 -0.01 -9.78 7.59
C PRO A 36 -0.81 -10.19 8.84
N ARG A 37 -0.12 -10.65 9.89
CA ARG A 37 -0.75 -11.04 11.17
C ARG A 37 -1.34 -9.84 11.90
N GLU A 38 -0.60 -8.73 11.92
CA GLU A 38 -1.05 -7.49 12.57
C GLU A 38 -2.21 -6.84 11.83
N LYS A 39 -2.16 -6.84 10.49
CA LYS A 39 -3.24 -6.35 9.63
C LYS A 39 -4.56 -7.07 9.87
N VAL A 40 -4.55 -8.39 10.03
CA VAL A 40 -5.78 -9.17 10.33
C VAL A 40 -6.38 -8.71 11.66
N TRP A 41 -5.55 -8.55 12.69
CA TRP A 41 -6.02 -8.09 13.99
C TRP A 41 -6.50 -6.63 13.97
N LEU A 42 -5.77 -5.70 13.36
CA LEU A 42 -6.19 -4.31 13.18
C LEU A 42 -7.51 -4.21 12.40
N SER A 43 -7.67 -5.06 11.38
CA SER A 43 -8.91 -5.15 10.61
C SER A 43 -10.08 -5.61 11.49
N ALA A 44 -9.89 -6.60 12.34
CA ALA A 44 -10.92 -7.03 13.29
C ALA A 44 -11.25 -5.94 14.32
N LEU A 45 -10.23 -5.26 14.85
CA LEU A 45 -10.36 -4.15 15.80
C LEU A 45 -11.19 -3.00 15.21
N VAL A 46 -10.80 -2.55 14.02
CA VAL A 46 -11.49 -1.47 13.29
C VAL A 46 -12.89 -1.90 12.89
N GLY A 47 -13.08 -3.15 12.47
CA GLY A 47 -14.40 -3.67 12.10
C GLY A 47 -15.37 -3.64 13.26
N ALA A 48 -14.93 -4.10 14.44
CA ALA A 48 -15.72 -4.04 15.67
C ALA A 48 -16.03 -2.60 16.08
N ALA A 49 -15.04 -1.69 16.01
CA ALA A 49 -15.23 -0.29 16.33
C ALA A 49 -16.18 0.41 15.35
N ALA A 50 -16.04 0.17 14.05
CA ALA A 50 -16.90 0.73 13.00
C ALA A 50 -18.34 0.22 13.08
N ALA A 51 -18.55 -1.01 13.55
CA ALA A 51 -19.87 -1.56 13.80
C ALA A 51 -20.55 -0.92 15.02
N TRP A 52 -19.80 -0.43 16.00
CA TRP A 52 -20.35 0.05 17.28
C TRP A 52 -21.35 1.21 17.16
N PRO A 53 -21.12 2.28 16.35
CA PRO A 53 -22.14 3.30 16.11
C PRO A 53 -23.44 2.73 15.50
N LEU A 54 -23.35 1.73 14.62
CA LEU A 54 -24.52 1.05 14.06
C LEU A 54 -25.27 0.25 15.12
N LEU A 55 -24.54 -0.31 16.09
CA LEU A 55 -25.15 -0.99 17.23
C LEU A 55 -25.96 0.00 18.07
N ILE A 56 -25.39 1.14 18.45
CA ILE A 56 -26.11 2.20 19.18
C ILE A 56 -27.34 2.64 18.40
N LEU A 57 -27.18 2.89 17.10
CA LEU A 57 -28.27 3.34 16.24
C LEU A 57 -29.41 2.30 16.17
N GLY A 58 -29.09 1.01 16.16
CA GLY A 58 -30.07 -0.07 16.22
C GLY A 58 -30.74 -0.23 17.60
N VAL A 59 -30.09 0.18 18.69
CA VAL A 59 -30.73 0.27 20.01
C VAL A 59 -31.75 1.41 20.03
N ILE A 60 -31.39 2.59 19.52
CA ILE A 60 -32.26 3.78 19.49
C ILE A 60 -33.42 3.59 18.50
N TRP A 61 -33.13 3.04 17.31
CA TRP A 61 -34.11 2.75 16.26
C TRP A 61 -34.12 1.25 15.92
N PRO A 62 -34.97 0.45 16.60
CA PRO A 62 -35.02 -1.00 16.45
C PRO A 62 -35.27 -1.49 15.01
N ARG A 63 -35.94 -0.68 14.18
CA ARG A 63 -36.15 -0.99 12.76
C ARG A 63 -34.84 -1.13 11.99
N LEU A 64 -33.80 -0.39 12.38
CA LEU A 64 -32.47 -0.47 11.76
C LEU A 64 -31.74 -1.75 12.16
N ALA A 65 -31.91 -2.24 13.39
CA ALA A 65 -31.36 -3.53 13.81
C ALA A 65 -31.98 -4.68 13.00
N VAL A 66 -33.30 -4.64 12.80
CA VAL A 66 -34.02 -5.61 11.96
C VAL A 66 -33.59 -5.52 10.49
N MET A 67 -33.36 -4.31 9.96
CA MET A 67 -32.87 -4.10 8.60
C MET A 67 -31.43 -4.64 8.42
N ALA A 68 -30.56 -4.42 9.39
CA ALA A 68 -29.20 -4.97 9.37
C ALA A 68 -29.21 -6.50 9.41
N LEU A 69 -30.16 -7.09 10.15
CA LEU A 69 -30.39 -8.53 10.21
C LEU A 69 -31.22 -9.08 9.05
N ALA A 70 -31.76 -8.24 8.16
CA ALA A 70 -32.64 -8.69 7.07
C ALA A 70 -31.91 -9.58 6.04
N PHE A 71 -30.58 -9.52 6.01
CA PHE A 71 -29.72 -10.39 5.21
C PHE A 71 -29.40 -11.73 5.88
N VAL A 72 -29.81 -11.90 7.14
CA VAL A 72 -29.67 -13.16 7.90
C VAL A 72 -31.07 -13.76 8.01
N PRO A 73 -31.33 -14.96 7.45
CA PRO A 73 -32.63 -15.61 7.59
C PRO A 73 -32.86 -15.94 9.07
N LEU A 74 -33.60 -15.07 9.78
CA LEU A 74 -33.95 -15.29 11.16
C LEU A 74 -35.18 -16.20 11.22
N PRO A 75 -35.06 -17.39 11.82
CA PRO A 75 -36.21 -18.27 11.96
C PRO A 75 -37.27 -17.67 12.92
N GLN A 76 -38.54 -17.90 12.59
CA GLN A 76 -39.72 -17.18 13.13
C GLN A 76 -39.92 -17.31 14.65
N TRP A 77 -39.25 -18.28 15.28
CA TRP A 77 -39.28 -18.53 16.73
C TRP A 77 -38.40 -17.58 17.56
N ILE A 78 -37.60 -16.69 16.96
CA ILE A 78 -36.77 -15.74 17.70
C ILE A 78 -37.63 -14.50 18.06
N PRO A 79 -37.92 -14.26 19.35
CA PRO A 79 -38.75 -13.12 19.72
C PRO A 79 -37.96 -11.80 19.58
N GLY A 80 -38.63 -10.74 19.15
CA GLY A 80 -37.97 -9.45 18.88
C GLY A 80 -37.31 -8.78 20.10
N TRP A 81 -37.74 -9.12 21.33
CA TRP A 81 -37.09 -8.65 22.55
C TRP A 81 -35.69 -9.24 22.74
N LEU A 82 -35.47 -10.49 22.29
CA LEU A 82 -34.17 -11.17 22.38
C LEU A 82 -33.15 -10.54 21.44
N ILE A 83 -33.60 -10.13 20.24
CA ILE A 83 -32.79 -9.38 19.29
C ILE A 83 -32.36 -8.04 19.91
N ARG A 84 -33.29 -7.32 20.56
CA ARG A 84 -32.97 -6.06 21.25
C ARG A 84 -31.99 -6.27 22.41
N SER A 85 -32.20 -7.26 23.28
CA SER A 85 -31.30 -7.53 24.39
C SER A 85 -29.91 -7.93 23.90
N MET A 86 -29.82 -8.72 22.83
CA MET A 86 -28.54 -9.05 22.19
C MET A 86 -27.85 -7.80 21.61
N TRP A 87 -28.60 -6.92 20.95
CA TRP A 87 -28.07 -5.68 20.37
C TRP A 87 -27.56 -4.71 21.45
N ILE A 88 -28.31 -4.56 22.54
CA ILE A 88 -27.90 -3.78 23.72
C ILE A 88 -26.67 -4.40 24.36
N GLY A 89 -26.67 -5.72 24.58
CA GLY A 89 -25.53 -6.45 25.12
C GLY A 89 -24.27 -6.24 24.28
N LEU A 90 -24.39 -6.35 22.95
CA LEU A 90 -23.27 -6.14 22.04
C LEU A 90 -22.79 -4.67 22.05
N ALA A 91 -23.70 -3.70 22.08
CA ALA A 91 -23.36 -2.28 22.18
C ALA A 91 -22.61 -1.94 23.48
N ILE A 92 -22.88 -2.65 24.58
CA ILE A 92 -22.18 -2.49 25.85
C ILE A 92 -20.84 -3.24 25.80
N ILE A 93 -20.82 -4.50 25.37
CA ILE A 93 -19.63 -5.38 25.42
C ILE A 93 -18.52 -4.91 24.48
N VAL A 94 -18.86 -4.48 23.26
CA VAL A 94 -17.87 -4.18 22.20
C VAL A 94 -16.81 -3.16 22.67
N PRO A 95 -17.17 -2.00 23.24
CA PRO A 95 -16.16 -1.05 23.71
C PRO A 95 -15.27 -1.59 24.82
N PHE A 96 -15.84 -2.35 25.77
CA PHE A 96 -15.08 -2.93 26.86
C PHE A 96 -14.10 -4.00 26.38
N ALA A 97 -14.53 -4.85 25.45
CA ALA A 97 -13.68 -5.85 24.81
C ALA A 97 -12.55 -5.17 24.02
N LEU A 98 -12.86 -4.15 23.23
CA LEU A 98 -11.87 -3.35 22.47
C LEU A 98 -10.84 -2.70 23.40
N GLY A 99 -11.29 -2.05 24.48
CA GLY A 99 -10.41 -1.45 25.48
C GLY A 99 -9.47 -2.47 26.15
N ALA A 100 -10.00 -3.63 26.53
CA ALA A 100 -9.19 -4.70 27.12
C ALA A 100 -8.16 -5.27 26.13
N VAL A 101 -8.55 -5.46 24.86
CA VAL A 101 -7.66 -5.97 23.80
C VAL A 101 -6.53 -4.98 23.49
N VAL A 102 -6.85 -3.69 23.37
CA VAL A 102 -5.85 -2.64 23.11
C VAL A 102 -4.90 -2.49 24.30
N ALA A 103 -5.42 -2.46 25.54
CA ALA A 103 -4.61 -2.36 26.75
C ALA A 103 -3.74 -3.59 27.02
N GLY A 104 -4.17 -4.78 26.60
CA GLY A 104 -3.38 -6.01 26.70
C GLY A 104 -2.21 -6.05 25.72
N ARG A 105 -2.24 -5.22 24.66
CA ARG A 105 -1.27 -5.26 23.56
C ARG A 105 -0.42 -3.99 23.43
N SER A 106 -0.68 -2.94 24.22
CA SER A 106 0.26 -1.85 24.45
C SER A 106 1.50 -2.40 25.17
N ARG A 107 2.33 -3.14 24.43
CA ARG A 107 3.70 -3.43 24.80
C ARG A 107 4.39 -2.08 24.97
N GLY A 108 5.32 -2.01 25.91
CA GLY A 108 6.08 -0.80 26.20
C GLY A 108 6.71 -0.19 24.93
N PRO A 109 7.31 1.01 25.04
CA PRO A 109 7.92 1.68 23.89
C PRO A 109 8.79 0.70 23.10
N ALA A 110 8.62 0.68 21.78
CA ALA A 110 9.42 -0.14 20.88
C ALA A 110 10.90 0.00 21.25
N ALA A 111 11.66 -1.10 21.20
CA ALA A 111 13.08 -1.07 21.51
C ALA A 111 13.74 0.06 20.69
N PRO A 112 14.50 0.97 21.32
CA PRO A 112 15.10 2.10 20.62
C PRO A 112 15.89 1.61 19.42
N ILE A 113 15.72 2.24 18.27
CA ILE A 113 16.47 1.86 17.09
C ILE A 113 17.95 2.24 17.33
N PRO A 114 18.91 1.31 17.19
CA PRO A 114 20.33 1.65 17.36
C PRO A 114 20.71 2.84 16.45
N GLY A 115 21.34 3.87 17.02
CA GLY A 115 21.65 5.12 16.35
C GLY A 115 20.76 6.32 16.72
N THR A 116 19.61 6.10 17.38
CA THR A 116 18.67 7.18 17.79
C THR A 116 18.88 7.67 19.24
N ARG A 117 19.99 7.31 19.89
CA ARG A 117 20.23 7.64 21.30
C ARG A 117 20.74 9.07 21.44
N ARG A 118 19.98 9.96 22.10
CA ARG A 118 20.48 11.27 22.51
C ARG A 118 21.44 11.18 23.69
N VAL A 119 22.50 11.98 23.64
CA VAL A 119 23.12 12.64 24.81
C VAL A 119 21.98 13.18 25.67
N ALA A 120 21.94 12.80 26.94
CA ALA A 120 20.94 13.23 27.91
C ALA A 120 20.84 14.77 27.93
N SER A 121 19.95 15.34 27.12
CA SER A 121 19.55 16.73 27.27
C SER A 121 18.63 16.78 28.48
N ASN A 122 18.99 17.62 29.45
CA ASN A 122 18.36 17.89 30.75
C ASN A 122 16.89 18.35 30.67
N ALA A 123 16.04 17.66 29.93
CA ALA A 123 14.61 17.85 29.93
C ALA A 123 14.04 16.94 31.02
N SER A 124 13.80 17.53 32.19
CA SER A 124 12.95 17.02 33.25
C SER A 124 11.52 16.85 32.76
N THR A 125 11.29 15.86 31.88
CA THR A 125 9.94 15.36 31.60
C THR A 125 9.76 14.17 32.54
N PRO A 126 8.83 14.22 33.49
CA PRO A 126 8.64 13.10 34.40
C PRO A 126 8.27 11.89 33.55
N GLN A 127 9.17 10.92 33.49
CA GLN A 127 8.89 9.57 33.03
C GLN A 127 7.82 9.03 33.98
N ARG A 128 6.55 9.27 33.66
CA ARG A 128 5.43 8.75 34.43
C ARG A 128 5.54 7.24 34.33
N SER A 129 6.06 6.62 35.39
CA SER A 129 5.85 5.20 35.69
C SER A 129 4.41 4.88 35.33
N PRO A 130 4.10 3.73 34.69
CA PRO A 130 2.72 3.37 34.41
C PRO A 130 2.02 3.33 35.76
N VAL A 131 1.28 4.41 36.06
CA VAL A 131 0.44 4.47 37.25
C VAL A 131 -0.39 3.20 37.17
N ARG A 132 -0.44 2.47 38.28
CA ARG A 132 -1.18 1.23 38.41
C ARG A 132 -2.67 1.57 38.25
N GLU A 133 -3.08 1.85 37.01
CA GLU A 133 -4.43 2.24 36.67
C GLU A 133 -5.32 1.09 37.10
N SER A 134 -6.35 1.42 37.87
CA SER A 134 -7.30 0.42 38.34
C SER A 134 -7.91 -0.29 37.14
N LYS A 135 -8.15 -1.60 37.27
CA LYS A 135 -8.74 -2.41 36.19
C LYS A 135 -10.05 -1.80 35.65
N LEU A 136 -10.79 -1.11 36.51
CA LEU A 136 -12.01 -0.35 36.18
C LEU A 136 -11.76 0.84 35.25
N VAL A 137 -10.72 1.65 35.50
CA VAL A 137 -10.38 2.80 34.63
C VAL A 137 -9.93 2.31 33.26
N ARG A 138 -9.17 1.20 33.19
CA ARG A 138 -8.78 0.56 31.93
C ARG A 138 -9.98 0.05 31.14
N LEU A 139 -10.95 -0.55 31.83
CA LEU A 139 -12.19 -1.04 31.24
C LEU A 139 -13.02 0.13 30.67
N LEU A 140 -13.24 1.20 31.44
CA LEU A 140 -14.01 2.38 31.02
C LEU A 140 -13.37 3.17 29.86
N ARG A 141 -12.04 3.10 29.70
CA ARG A 141 -11.35 3.67 28.52
C ARG A 141 -11.70 2.98 27.20
N GLY A 142 -12.34 1.82 27.23
CA GLY A 142 -12.82 1.15 26.03
C GLY A 142 -13.79 1.98 25.19
N ILE A 143 -14.65 2.77 25.83
CA ILE A 143 -15.63 3.65 25.15
C ILE A 143 -14.94 4.74 24.32
N PRO A 144 -14.09 5.62 24.90
CA PRO A 144 -13.45 6.67 24.12
C PRO A 144 -12.50 6.10 23.06
N ILE A 145 -11.81 4.99 23.31
CA ILE A 145 -10.99 4.29 22.30
C ILE A 145 -11.83 3.83 21.10
N THR A 146 -12.97 3.18 21.38
CA THR A 146 -13.86 2.67 20.34
C THR A 146 -14.42 3.80 19.48
N LEU A 147 -14.86 4.89 20.14
CA LEU A 147 -15.32 6.09 19.45
C LEU A 147 -14.22 6.71 18.59
N ALA A 148 -12.98 6.77 19.11
CA ALA A 148 -11.83 7.29 18.38
C ALA A 148 -11.58 6.52 17.09
N ILE A 149 -11.46 5.18 17.18
CA ILE A 149 -11.23 4.31 16.02
C ILE A 149 -12.39 4.43 15.03
N ALA A 150 -13.63 4.40 15.51
CA ALA A 150 -14.82 4.48 14.65
C ALA A 150 -14.89 5.80 13.88
N ALA A 151 -14.70 6.94 14.55
CA ALA A 151 -14.73 8.26 13.94
C ALA A 151 -13.58 8.46 12.95
N SER A 152 -12.36 8.07 13.32
CA SER A 152 -11.20 8.13 12.43
C SER A 152 -11.37 7.22 11.21
N PHE A 153 -11.86 6.00 11.42
CA PHE A 153 -12.17 5.08 10.33
C PHE A 153 -13.19 5.66 9.37
N LEU A 154 -14.28 6.27 9.85
CA LEU A 154 -15.31 6.86 8.99
C LEU A 154 -14.74 7.94 8.06
N ILE A 155 -13.86 8.82 8.58
CA ILE A 155 -13.20 9.85 7.78
C ILE A 155 -12.33 9.20 6.70
N VAL A 156 -11.51 8.22 7.05
CA VAL A 156 -10.59 7.56 6.12
C VAL A 156 -11.36 6.72 5.09
N PHE A 157 -12.39 6.00 5.51
CA PHE A 157 -13.24 5.15 4.68
C PHE A 157 -13.93 5.94 3.57
N VAL A 158 -14.27 7.20 3.81
CA VAL A 158 -14.82 8.10 2.78
C VAL A 158 -13.72 8.79 1.96
N THR A 159 -12.68 9.31 2.62
CA THR A 159 -11.69 10.17 1.96
C THR A 159 -10.67 9.40 1.10
N VAL A 160 -10.24 8.21 1.52
CA VAL A 160 -9.23 7.42 0.79
C VAL A 160 -9.74 6.95 -0.57
N PRO A 161 -10.94 6.34 -0.69
CA PRO A 161 -11.44 5.92 -1.99
C PRO A 161 -11.63 7.07 -2.96
N LEU A 162 -12.12 8.22 -2.47
CA LEU A 162 -12.28 9.42 -3.28
C LEU A 162 -10.93 9.93 -3.81
N LYS A 163 -9.90 9.99 -2.94
CA LYS A 163 -8.54 10.37 -3.33
C LYS A 163 -7.91 9.40 -4.32
N ARG A 164 -8.22 8.11 -4.21
CA ARG A 164 -7.74 7.05 -5.11
C ARG A 164 -8.42 7.12 -6.47
N LEU A 165 -9.73 7.38 -6.51
CA LEU A 165 -10.47 7.63 -7.74
C LEU A 165 -9.93 8.88 -8.47
N LEU A 166 -9.68 9.96 -7.72
CA LEU A 166 -9.03 11.17 -8.25
C LEU A 166 -7.59 10.91 -8.72
N ALA A 167 -6.86 9.99 -8.08
CA ALA A 167 -5.51 9.58 -8.50
C ALA A 167 -5.55 8.93 -9.88
N ILE A 168 -6.50 8.01 -10.10
CA ILE A 168 -6.69 7.30 -11.37
C ILE A 168 -6.99 8.30 -12.49
N VAL A 169 -7.90 9.26 -12.25
CA VAL A 169 -8.21 10.33 -13.22
C VAL A 169 -6.97 11.17 -13.53
N ARG A 170 -6.11 11.42 -12.55
CA ARG A 170 -4.86 12.18 -12.70
C ARG A 170 -3.66 11.32 -13.16
N ARG A 171 -3.86 10.04 -13.50
CA ARG A 171 -2.80 9.08 -13.87
C ARG A 171 -1.65 9.01 -12.86
N GLN A 172 -1.98 9.14 -11.58
CA GLN A 172 -1.01 9.02 -10.49
C GLN A 172 -0.98 7.59 -9.96
N VAL A 173 0.23 7.12 -9.66
CA VAL A 173 0.49 5.83 -9.01
C VAL A 173 0.94 6.09 -7.58
N GLU A 174 0.58 5.18 -6.68
CA GLU A 174 0.96 5.20 -5.27
C GLU A 174 1.81 3.95 -4.99
N ILE A 175 3.00 4.15 -4.41
CA ILE A 175 3.93 3.09 -4.05
C ILE A 175 4.35 3.31 -2.59
N ASP A 176 4.26 2.26 -1.78
CA ASP A 176 4.64 2.26 -0.38
C ASP A 176 6.01 1.60 -0.19
N VAL A 177 6.89 2.25 0.55
CA VAL A 177 8.15 1.71 1.06
C VAL A 177 7.93 1.34 2.52
N PRO A 178 8.06 0.05 2.90
CA PRO A 178 8.05 -0.35 4.30
C PRO A 178 9.15 0.38 5.06
N LEU A 179 8.82 1.02 6.18
CA LEU A 179 9.77 1.84 6.91
C LEU A 179 9.33 2.04 8.36
N VAL A 180 9.86 1.24 9.27
CA VAL A 180 9.59 1.32 10.71
C VAL A 180 10.59 2.27 11.35
N THR A 181 10.07 3.34 11.95
CA THR A 181 10.85 4.40 12.61
C THR A 181 10.42 4.57 14.06
N ASP A 182 11.34 4.99 14.92
CA ASP A 182 11.00 5.52 16.25
C ASP A 182 10.80 7.05 16.19
N ALA A 183 10.31 7.66 17.28
CA ALA A 183 9.98 9.09 17.29
C ALA A 183 11.17 10.02 16.98
N HIS A 184 12.41 9.58 17.21
CA HIS A 184 13.60 10.38 16.95
C HIS A 184 14.22 10.08 15.58
N GLY A 185 14.27 8.80 15.21
CA GLY A 185 14.62 8.34 13.87
C GLY A 185 13.70 8.94 12.81
N TYR A 186 12.43 9.20 13.15
CA TYR A 186 11.47 9.84 12.24
C TYR A 186 11.97 11.16 11.66
N THR A 187 12.55 12.05 12.47
CA THR A 187 13.04 13.34 11.97
C THR A 187 14.30 13.16 11.13
N LEU A 188 15.21 12.28 11.55
CA LEU A 188 16.43 11.99 10.80
C LEU A 188 16.12 11.41 9.42
N VAL A 189 15.15 10.49 9.36
CA VAL A 189 14.71 9.88 8.11
C VAL A 189 13.95 10.86 7.23
N ALA A 190 13.13 11.75 7.82
CA ALA A 190 12.46 12.80 7.07
C ALA A 190 13.46 13.74 6.38
N ASP A 191 14.52 14.14 7.10
CA ASP A 191 15.58 14.99 6.57
C ASP A 191 16.37 14.27 5.47
N GLU A 192 16.73 12.99 5.69
CA GLU A 192 17.43 12.16 4.70
C GLU A 192 16.61 11.97 3.41
N VAL A 193 15.29 11.74 3.53
CA VAL A 193 14.38 11.65 2.38
C VAL A 193 14.37 12.96 1.60
N ALA A 194 14.27 14.10 2.29
CA ALA A 194 14.22 15.41 1.63
C ALA A 194 15.55 15.74 0.93
N ASP A 195 16.68 15.48 1.59
CA ASP A 195 18.01 15.73 1.05
C ASP A 195 18.30 14.83 -0.16
N THR A 196 18.05 13.52 -0.03
CA THR A 196 18.24 12.55 -1.12
C THR A 196 17.42 12.93 -2.35
N LEU A 197 16.14 13.29 -2.19
CA LEU A 197 15.31 13.72 -3.32
C LEU A 197 15.83 15.04 -3.93
N GLY A 198 16.21 16.00 -3.09
CA GLY A 198 16.79 17.28 -3.53
C GLY A 198 18.07 17.11 -4.34
N ARG A 199 19.01 16.28 -3.87
CA ARG A 199 20.27 15.94 -4.54
C ARG A 199 20.04 15.39 -5.95
N HIS A 200 18.96 14.64 -6.16
CA HIS A 200 18.61 14.04 -7.44
C HIS A 200 17.62 14.86 -8.28
N GLY A 201 17.55 16.18 -8.04
CA GLY A 201 16.76 17.12 -8.85
C GLY A 201 15.25 17.07 -8.59
N MET A 202 14.80 16.25 -7.63
CA MET A 202 13.41 16.22 -7.16
C MET A 202 13.29 17.21 -6.01
N ASN A 203 13.30 18.51 -6.33
CA ASN A 203 13.17 19.61 -5.36
C ASN A 203 11.84 19.53 -4.61
N VAL A 204 11.82 18.79 -3.52
CA VAL A 204 10.66 18.64 -2.66
C VAL A 204 10.63 19.74 -1.61
N ARG A 205 9.44 20.27 -1.35
CA ARG A 205 9.23 21.28 -0.30
C ARG A 205 8.39 20.68 0.82
N PRO A 206 8.71 20.96 2.10
CA PRO A 206 7.86 20.54 3.21
C PRO A 206 6.51 21.25 3.10
N ILE A 207 5.42 20.49 3.23
CA ILE A 207 4.06 21.01 3.21
C ILE A 207 3.30 20.55 4.46
N THR A 208 2.46 21.41 5.00
CA THR A 208 1.56 21.00 6.09
C THR A 208 0.49 20.06 5.54
N PRO A 209 0.32 18.86 6.13
CA PRO A 209 -0.70 17.94 5.66
C PRO A 209 -2.10 18.52 5.94
N GLY A 210 -2.97 18.44 4.93
CA GLY A 210 -4.36 18.90 5.05
C GLY A 210 -5.17 18.13 6.08
N TRP A 211 -6.32 18.68 6.46
CA TRP A 211 -7.17 18.14 7.54
C TRP A 211 -7.55 16.67 7.35
N THR A 212 -7.74 16.20 6.11
CA THR A 212 -8.11 14.81 5.82
C THR A 212 -7.03 13.78 6.20
N VAL A 213 -5.78 14.22 6.35
CA VAL A 213 -4.65 13.37 6.78
C VAL A 213 -4.43 13.51 8.29
N THR A 214 -4.62 14.72 8.85
CA THR A 214 -4.34 15.03 10.26
C THR A 214 -5.53 14.78 11.20
N ALA A 215 -6.77 14.79 10.71
CA ALA A 215 -7.95 14.60 11.57
C ALA A 215 -8.04 13.19 12.16
N PRO A 216 -7.86 12.09 11.39
CA PRO A 216 -7.94 10.74 11.95
C PRO A 216 -6.92 10.50 13.07
N SER A 217 -5.71 11.02 12.91
CA SER A 217 -4.64 10.91 13.89
C SER A 217 -4.86 11.79 15.13
N ARG A 218 -5.39 13.01 14.95
CA ARG A 218 -5.80 13.88 16.07
C ARG A 218 -6.94 13.26 16.89
N ILE A 219 -7.92 12.66 16.25
CA ILE A 219 -9.02 11.96 16.92
C ILE A 219 -8.49 10.77 17.72
N LEU A 220 -7.64 9.95 17.11
CA LEU A 220 -7.02 8.80 17.78
C LEU A 220 -6.16 9.20 18.98
N SER A 221 -5.36 10.26 18.86
CA SER A 221 -4.52 10.72 19.97
C SER A 221 -5.32 11.41 21.08
N TYR A 222 -6.32 12.22 20.74
CA TYR A 222 -7.14 12.93 21.71
C TYR A 222 -8.10 12.01 22.48
N LEU A 223 -8.82 11.13 21.78
CA LEU A 223 -9.82 10.24 22.38
C LEU A 223 -9.25 8.88 22.78
N GLY A 224 -8.29 8.34 22.03
CA GLY A 224 -7.67 7.04 22.30
C GLY A 224 -6.58 7.06 23.38
N GLY A 225 -6.04 8.24 23.71
CA GLY A 225 -5.04 8.43 24.75
C GLY A 225 -3.69 7.74 24.48
N PRO A 226 -2.89 7.44 25.53
CA PRO A 226 -1.53 6.91 25.38
C PRO A 226 -1.41 5.60 24.61
N SER A 227 -2.51 4.85 24.47
CA SER A 227 -2.55 3.58 23.74
C SER A 227 -2.26 3.74 22.24
N PHE A 228 -2.47 4.93 21.66
CA PHE A 228 -2.25 5.19 20.24
C PHE A 228 -1.03 6.08 19.96
N ASP A 229 -0.38 6.63 21.00
CA ASP A 229 0.83 7.46 20.84
C ASP A 229 1.99 6.70 20.20
N ALA A 230 2.04 5.36 20.37
CA ALA A 230 3.06 4.51 19.75
C ALA A 230 2.77 4.20 18.27
N TYR A 231 1.53 4.35 17.80
CA TYR A 231 1.09 3.93 16.47
C TYR A 231 0.74 5.12 15.55
N VAL A 232 0.41 6.27 16.11
CA VAL A 232 -0.09 7.44 15.39
C VAL A 232 0.90 8.59 15.59
N PRO A 233 1.57 9.06 14.52
CA PRO A 233 2.55 10.13 14.66
C PRO A 233 1.84 11.44 14.91
N ARG A 234 2.44 12.27 15.78
CA ARG A 234 1.93 13.62 16.06
C ARG A 234 2.33 14.63 14.98
N ASN A 235 3.44 14.39 14.29
CA ASN A 235 3.96 15.20 13.20
C ASN A 235 4.12 14.35 11.95
N PHE A 236 3.43 14.72 10.86
CA PHE A 236 3.59 14.07 9.56
C PHE A 236 4.55 14.91 8.72
N ALA A 237 5.72 14.36 8.43
CA ALA A 237 6.61 14.89 7.40
C ALA A 237 6.02 14.57 6.04
N ARG A 238 5.66 15.63 5.32
CA ARG A 238 5.15 15.53 3.96
C ARG A 238 5.91 16.49 3.09
N PHE A 239 6.39 15.99 1.97
CA PHE A 239 7.17 16.72 1.01
C PHE A 239 6.48 16.67 -0.36
N ARG A 240 6.48 17.78 -1.08
CA ARG A 240 5.83 17.86 -2.39
C ARG A 240 6.70 18.59 -3.41
N SER A 241 6.79 18.02 -4.59
CA SER A 241 7.25 18.64 -5.83
C SER A 241 6.09 18.69 -6.85
N PRO A 242 6.28 19.30 -8.05
CA PRO A 242 5.24 19.34 -9.07
C PRO A 242 4.74 17.95 -9.53
N GLU A 243 5.60 16.94 -9.46
CA GLU A 243 5.33 15.61 -10.03
C GLU A 243 5.38 14.47 -9.01
N LEU A 244 5.85 14.74 -7.78
CA LEU A 244 5.99 13.75 -6.69
C LEU A 244 5.48 14.31 -5.35
N ASP A 245 4.67 13.52 -4.65
CA ASP A 245 4.19 13.76 -3.29
C ASP A 245 4.69 12.61 -2.40
N VAL A 246 5.42 12.95 -1.35
CA VAL A 246 6.09 12.01 -0.46
C VAL A 246 5.57 12.23 0.95
N THR A 247 5.03 11.19 1.57
CA THR A 247 4.48 11.26 2.92
C THR A 247 5.12 10.19 3.80
N LEU A 248 5.73 10.61 4.90
CA LEU A 248 6.33 9.71 5.88
C LEU A 248 5.30 9.38 6.97
N TYR A 249 5.06 8.10 7.17
CA TYR A 249 4.27 7.50 8.24
C TYR A 249 5.23 6.82 9.24
N PRO A 250 4.80 6.41 10.44
CA PRO A 250 5.70 5.77 11.41
C PRO A 250 6.24 4.43 10.92
N ASN A 251 5.40 3.74 10.13
CA ASN A 251 5.60 2.39 9.65
C ASN A 251 5.76 2.32 8.12
N GLY A 252 5.90 3.46 7.43
CA GLY A 252 6.08 3.44 5.99
C GLY A 252 6.32 4.81 5.39
N LEU A 253 6.75 4.82 4.15
CA LEU A 253 6.93 6.00 3.33
C LEU A 253 6.11 5.81 2.06
N MET A 254 5.16 6.70 1.82
CA MET A 254 4.30 6.66 0.64
C MET A 254 4.77 7.66 -0.39
N LEU A 255 4.92 7.19 -1.61
CA LEU A 255 5.28 7.97 -2.78
C LEU A 255 4.09 8.00 -3.73
N ARG A 256 3.73 9.20 -4.20
CA ARG A 256 2.63 9.38 -5.14
C ARG A 256 2.98 10.37 -6.24
N GLY A 257 2.89 9.94 -7.48
CA GLY A 257 3.29 10.75 -8.62
C GLY A 257 3.04 10.05 -9.94
N SER A 258 3.79 10.42 -10.98
CA SER A 258 3.82 9.64 -12.22
C SER A 258 4.47 8.27 -11.99
N ALA A 259 4.10 7.25 -12.77
CA ALA A 259 4.64 5.90 -12.61
C ALA A 259 6.19 5.88 -12.66
N ARG A 260 6.78 6.60 -13.63
CA ARG A 260 8.23 6.68 -13.82
C ARG A 260 8.93 7.34 -12.63
N GLN A 261 8.46 8.50 -12.19
CA GLN A 261 9.10 9.21 -11.08
C GLN A 261 8.94 8.48 -9.75
N THR A 262 7.75 7.92 -9.51
CA THR A 262 7.48 7.18 -8.27
C THR A 262 8.37 5.94 -8.19
N ALA A 263 8.57 5.22 -9.31
CA ALA A 263 9.48 4.08 -9.37
C ALA A 263 10.95 4.48 -9.15
N PHE A 264 11.40 5.58 -9.76
CA PHE A 264 12.76 6.09 -9.55
C PHE A 264 12.99 6.55 -8.11
N ALA A 265 12.09 7.36 -7.55
CA ALA A 265 12.15 7.82 -6.17
C ALA A 265 12.09 6.64 -5.18
N HIS A 266 11.27 5.63 -5.46
CA HIS A 266 11.23 4.40 -4.66
C HIS A 266 12.60 3.72 -4.62
N GLY A 267 13.19 3.44 -5.79
CA GLY A 267 14.50 2.80 -5.87
C GLY A 267 15.59 3.59 -5.16
N LEU A 268 15.62 4.91 -5.39
CA LEU A 268 16.58 5.83 -4.79
C LEU A 268 16.46 5.85 -3.26
N LEU A 269 15.25 6.04 -2.72
CA LEU A 269 15.04 6.14 -1.28
C LEU A 269 15.28 4.82 -0.56
N VAL A 270 14.89 3.70 -1.17
CA VAL A 270 15.19 2.38 -0.62
C VAL A 270 16.69 2.11 -0.51
N GLU A 271 17.49 2.63 -1.45
CA GLU A 271 18.95 2.53 -1.43
C GLU A 271 19.58 3.49 -0.41
N ALA A 272 19.16 4.76 -0.40
CA ALA A 272 19.67 5.77 0.53
C ALA A 272 19.31 5.45 2.00
N LEU A 273 18.13 4.88 2.25
CA LEU A 273 17.65 4.58 3.61
C LEU A 273 18.19 3.26 4.17
N THR A 274 19.16 2.60 3.53
CA THR A 274 19.76 1.36 4.05
C THR A 274 20.59 1.58 5.31
N ASP A 275 21.28 2.73 5.41
CA ASP A 275 22.05 3.12 6.60
C ASP A 275 21.26 4.03 7.56
N ALA A 276 20.03 4.42 7.19
CA ALA A 276 19.19 5.25 8.02
C ALA A 276 18.79 4.53 9.33
N PRO A 277 18.49 5.28 10.42
CA PRO A 277 18.03 4.71 11.69
C PRO A 277 16.55 4.27 11.61
N ALA A 278 16.24 3.39 10.66
CA ALA A 278 14.92 2.85 10.35
C ALA A 278 15.04 1.43 9.81
N TYR A 279 14.02 0.60 10.02
CA TYR A 279 13.95 -0.74 9.43
C TYR A 279 13.07 -0.70 8.19
N GLN A 280 13.50 -1.33 7.10
CA GLN A 280 12.67 -1.52 5.91
C GLN A 280 11.85 -2.83 5.97
N THR A 281 11.84 -3.52 7.10
CA THR A 281 11.09 -4.77 7.34
C THR A 281 10.19 -4.66 8.56
N PHE A 282 9.12 -5.46 8.59
CA PHE A 282 8.21 -5.57 9.74
C PHE A 282 8.45 -6.82 10.57
N ASP A 283 8.96 -7.89 9.96
CA ASP A 283 9.18 -9.15 10.67
C ASP A 283 10.40 -9.04 11.61
N PRO A 284 10.27 -9.37 12.90
CA PRO A 284 11.39 -9.29 13.84
C PRO A 284 12.63 -10.06 13.38
N ALA A 285 12.47 -11.22 12.73
CA ALA A 285 13.60 -11.99 12.23
C ALA A 285 14.31 -11.29 11.07
N ALA A 286 13.56 -10.61 10.20
CA ALA A 286 14.15 -9.78 9.13
C ALA A 286 14.81 -8.51 9.70
N GLN A 287 14.21 -7.89 10.72
CA GLN A 287 14.78 -6.72 11.40
C GLN A 287 16.09 -7.04 12.13
N ASP A 288 16.26 -8.28 12.63
CA ASP A 288 17.52 -8.73 13.21
C ASP A 288 18.64 -8.77 12.14
N ILE A 289 18.35 -9.23 10.92
CA ILE A 289 19.28 -9.18 9.78
C ILE A 289 19.59 -7.73 9.39
N GLU A 290 18.59 -6.86 9.28
CA GLU A 290 18.82 -5.43 9.00
C GLU A 290 19.73 -4.78 10.04
N ARG A 291 19.56 -5.14 11.32
CA ARG A 291 20.41 -4.64 12.41
C ARG A 291 21.87 -5.08 12.25
N GLN A 292 22.09 -6.32 11.81
CA GLN A 292 23.44 -6.81 11.51
C GLN A 292 24.06 -6.07 10.32
N ILE A 293 23.30 -5.93 9.21
CA ILE A 293 23.72 -5.18 8.02
C ILE A 293 24.10 -3.75 8.38
N ARG A 294 23.27 -3.06 9.17
CA ARG A 294 23.58 -1.71 9.66
C ARG A 294 24.82 -1.66 10.53
N GLY A 295 25.04 -2.68 11.36
CA GLY A 295 26.27 -2.80 12.15
C GLY A 295 27.52 -2.82 11.28
N VAL A 296 27.48 -3.54 10.14
CA VAL A 296 28.59 -3.57 9.17
C VAL A 296 28.71 -2.23 8.44
N TRP A 297 27.59 -1.63 8.01
CA TRP A 297 27.58 -0.28 7.40
C TRP A 297 28.19 0.79 8.32
N ALA A 298 27.82 0.79 9.59
CA ALA A 298 28.36 1.73 10.58
C ALA A 298 29.87 1.54 10.81
N ALA A 299 30.37 0.30 10.73
CA ALA A 299 31.81 0.03 10.78
C ALA A 299 32.52 0.50 9.51
N PHE A 300 31.97 0.20 8.35
CA PHE A 300 32.48 0.64 7.04
C PHE A 300 32.55 2.17 6.95
N GLY A 301 31.46 2.85 7.33
CA GLY A 301 31.30 4.31 7.26
C GLY A 301 32.31 5.11 8.09
N GLN A 302 32.94 4.51 9.10
CA GLN A 302 34.00 5.18 9.89
C GLN A 302 35.25 5.48 9.05
N ASN A 303 35.59 4.60 8.10
CA ASN A 303 36.70 4.81 7.17
C ASN A 303 36.50 3.98 5.89
N PRO A 304 35.67 4.45 4.93
CA PRO A 304 35.31 3.67 3.74
C PRO A 304 36.52 3.25 2.90
N ALA A 305 37.52 4.13 2.78
CA ALA A 305 38.72 3.87 1.98
C ALA A 305 39.61 2.77 2.59
N ALA A 306 39.71 2.70 3.92
CA ALA A 306 40.49 1.66 4.59
C ALA A 306 39.73 0.33 4.74
N HIS A 307 38.40 0.38 4.74
CA HIS A 307 37.55 -0.79 4.92
C HIS A 307 37.08 -1.43 3.61
N ALA A 308 37.30 -0.78 2.47
CA ALA A 308 37.06 -1.39 1.16
C ALA A 308 37.97 -2.61 0.97
N GLY A 309 37.37 -3.77 0.69
CA GLY A 309 38.07 -5.07 0.59
C GLY A 309 38.52 -5.65 1.93
N SER A 310 37.92 -5.22 3.04
CA SER A 310 38.23 -5.76 4.37
C SER A 310 37.70 -7.18 4.54
N VAL A 311 38.62 -8.14 4.71
CA VAL A 311 38.31 -9.56 4.96
C VAL A 311 37.36 -9.75 6.16
N VAL A 312 37.48 -8.90 7.18
CA VAL A 312 36.65 -8.98 8.39
C VAL A 312 35.22 -8.53 8.12
N LEU A 313 35.00 -7.52 7.29
CA LEU A 313 33.64 -7.08 6.96
C LEU A 313 33.01 -8.01 5.92
N ASP A 314 33.80 -8.52 4.98
CA ASP A 314 33.37 -9.51 4.01
C ASP A 314 32.94 -10.82 4.68
N SER A 315 33.68 -11.30 5.68
CA SER A 315 33.29 -12.50 6.43
C SER A 315 31.98 -12.32 7.20
N ARG A 316 31.73 -11.12 7.74
CA ARG A 316 30.46 -10.79 8.42
C ARG A 316 29.31 -10.72 7.43
N LEU A 317 29.55 -10.21 6.22
CA LEU A 317 28.57 -10.25 5.14
C LEU A 317 28.26 -11.70 4.71
N ASP A 318 29.26 -12.58 4.65
CA ASP A 318 29.05 -14.00 4.34
C ASP A 318 28.20 -14.71 5.40
N GLU A 319 28.41 -14.42 6.69
CA GLU A 319 27.57 -14.90 7.80
C GLU A 319 26.11 -14.44 7.62
N ILE A 320 25.90 -13.14 7.37
CA ILE A 320 24.58 -12.56 7.09
C ILE A 320 23.93 -13.24 5.89
N ALA A 321 24.67 -13.48 4.81
CA ALA A 321 24.17 -14.13 3.61
C ALA A 321 23.75 -15.58 3.86
N GLN A 322 24.41 -16.29 4.77
CA GLN A 322 23.98 -17.63 5.21
C GLN A 322 22.68 -17.58 6.01
N GLU A 323 22.55 -16.64 6.95
CA GLU A 323 21.32 -16.47 7.74
C GLU A 323 20.12 -16.15 6.84
N ILE A 324 20.29 -15.28 5.84
CA ILE A 324 19.25 -14.93 4.86
C ILE A 324 18.74 -16.17 4.10
N ARG A 325 19.59 -17.14 3.76
CA ARG A 325 19.18 -18.35 3.00
C ARG A 325 18.15 -19.21 3.74
N SER A 326 18.23 -19.25 5.07
CA SER A 326 17.33 -20.04 5.91
C SER A 326 16.25 -19.22 6.61
N LEU A 327 16.13 -17.92 6.30
CA LEU A 327 15.26 -16.98 7.00
C LEU A 327 13.76 -17.31 6.74
N PRO A 328 12.97 -17.66 7.77
CA PRO A 328 11.59 -18.12 7.60
C PRO A 328 10.59 -16.95 7.54
N VAL A 329 10.76 -16.06 6.56
CA VAL A 329 9.92 -14.86 6.38
C VAL A 329 9.20 -14.87 5.03
N SER A 330 8.29 -13.90 4.82
CA SER A 330 7.62 -13.77 3.52
C SER A 330 8.62 -13.34 2.42
N TYR A 331 8.26 -13.58 1.17
CA TYR A 331 9.07 -13.18 0.01
C TYR A 331 9.41 -11.68 0.04
N ASP A 332 8.45 -10.82 0.38
CA ASP A 332 8.64 -9.36 0.40
C ASP A 332 9.69 -8.94 1.44
N GLU A 333 9.62 -9.51 2.66
CA GLU A 333 10.59 -9.24 3.74
C GLU A 333 11.98 -9.80 3.36
N TRP A 334 12.02 -11.01 2.79
CA TRP A 334 13.26 -11.65 2.34
C TRP A 334 13.97 -10.85 1.24
N GLN A 335 13.22 -10.35 0.25
CA GLN A 335 13.77 -9.56 -0.86
C GLN A 335 14.43 -8.26 -0.35
N ILE A 336 13.89 -7.66 0.71
CA ILE A 336 14.40 -6.41 1.30
C ILE A 336 15.79 -6.63 1.92
N VAL A 337 15.92 -7.62 2.81
CA VAL A 337 17.20 -7.92 3.46
C VAL A 337 18.24 -8.44 2.45
N TYR A 338 17.81 -9.21 1.45
CA TYR A 338 18.68 -9.64 0.36
C TYR A 338 19.21 -8.46 -0.47
N ARG A 339 18.34 -7.51 -0.83
CA ARG A 339 18.74 -6.28 -1.54
C ARG A 339 19.74 -5.46 -0.72
N GLN A 340 19.49 -5.27 0.58
CA GLN A 340 20.41 -4.51 1.45
C GLN A 340 21.77 -5.21 1.59
N ALA A 341 21.80 -6.54 1.68
CA ALA A 341 23.05 -7.30 1.69
C ALA A 341 23.84 -7.12 0.37
N LEU A 342 23.16 -7.07 -0.78
CA LEU A 342 23.80 -6.76 -2.06
C LEU A 342 24.32 -5.31 -2.14
N GLN A 343 23.60 -4.35 -1.57
CA GLN A 343 24.05 -2.95 -1.48
C GLN A 343 25.30 -2.83 -0.59
N LEU A 344 25.33 -3.59 0.50
CA LEU A 344 26.49 -3.68 1.39
C LEU A 344 27.69 -4.36 0.69
N ASP A 345 27.49 -5.49 0.00
CA ASP A 345 28.55 -6.15 -0.80
C ASP A 345 29.20 -5.17 -1.79
N ARG A 346 28.37 -4.40 -2.50
CA ARG A 346 28.86 -3.38 -3.43
C ARG A 346 29.72 -2.33 -2.74
N ALA A 347 29.26 -1.81 -1.60
CA ALA A 347 30.00 -0.81 -0.83
C ALA A 347 31.33 -1.37 -0.29
N LEU A 348 31.32 -2.58 0.26
CA LEU A 348 32.52 -3.25 0.77
C LEU A 348 33.56 -3.49 -0.34
N ARG A 349 33.12 -3.72 -1.58
CA ARG A 349 34.01 -3.79 -2.76
C ARG A 349 34.49 -2.43 -3.28
N GLY A 350 34.12 -1.33 -2.63
CA GLY A 350 34.44 0.03 -3.07
C GLY A 350 33.63 0.50 -4.27
N HIS A 351 32.57 -0.20 -4.65
CA HIS A 351 31.68 0.24 -5.71
C HIS A 351 30.64 1.20 -5.16
N PRO A 352 30.34 2.29 -5.89
CA PRO A 352 29.30 3.21 -5.45
C PRO A 352 27.91 2.58 -5.63
N GLN A 353 26.95 3.10 -4.87
CA GLN A 353 25.54 2.68 -4.97
C GLN A 353 24.96 3.01 -6.35
N LEU A 354 23.94 2.28 -6.80
CA LEU A 354 23.55 2.32 -8.22
C LEU A 354 22.82 3.61 -8.59
N LEU A 355 21.96 4.09 -7.71
CA LEU A 355 21.05 5.20 -7.95
C LEU A 355 21.53 6.47 -7.24
N GLU A 356 22.12 6.35 -6.06
CA GLU A 356 22.62 7.50 -5.30
C GLU A 356 23.90 8.12 -5.90
N ALA A 357 24.72 7.32 -6.60
CA ALA A 357 26.07 7.71 -7.00
C ALA A 357 26.19 8.78 -8.10
N ARG A 358 25.09 9.38 -8.58
CA ARG A 358 25.14 10.48 -9.55
C ARG A 358 24.34 11.67 -9.07
N THR A 359 25.04 12.62 -8.44
CA THR A 359 25.01 14.07 -8.76
C THR A 359 26.29 14.72 -8.18
N SER A 360 27.47 14.29 -8.59
CA SER A 360 28.69 15.08 -8.42
C SER A 360 28.84 16.07 -9.57
N SER A 361 27.82 16.91 -9.78
CA SER A 361 27.99 18.18 -10.50
C SER A 361 28.21 19.27 -9.45
N ASN A 362 29.34 19.18 -8.75
CA ASN A 362 29.90 20.33 -8.05
C ASN A 362 31.17 20.75 -8.81
N PRO A 363 31.13 21.84 -9.60
CA PRO A 363 32.30 22.39 -10.29
C PRO A 363 33.41 22.88 -9.34
N TYR A 364 33.20 22.86 -8.02
CA TYR A 364 34.12 23.33 -7.00
C TYR A 364 34.68 22.18 -6.14
N MET A 365 35.36 21.23 -6.78
CA MET A 365 36.48 20.51 -6.17
C MET A 365 37.50 20.19 -7.27
N GLN A 366 38.11 21.24 -7.80
CA GLN A 366 39.47 21.15 -8.34
C GLN A 366 40.42 21.34 -7.17
N SER A 367 41.06 20.26 -6.72
CA SER A 367 42.38 20.37 -6.13
C SER A 367 43.35 19.76 -7.14
N PRO A 368 44.24 20.58 -7.73
CA PRO A 368 45.23 20.11 -8.68
C PRO A 368 46.41 19.54 -7.90
N GLU A 369 46.73 18.27 -8.09
CA GLU A 369 48.09 17.73 -8.06
C GLU A 369 48.04 16.20 -8.02
N LYS A 370 48.26 15.60 -9.19
CA LYS A 370 49.24 14.51 -9.36
C LYS A 370 49.28 14.12 -10.82
N GLU A 371 49.96 14.96 -11.58
CA GLU A 371 50.46 14.61 -12.90
C GLU A 371 51.91 15.06 -12.97
N ALA A 372 52.82 14.13 -12.65
CA ALA A 372 54.18 13.99 -13.18
C ALA A 372 55.02 13.08 -12.27
N ALA A 373 55.09 11.79 -12.61
CA ALA A 373 56.32 10.99 -12.51
C ALA A 373 56.10 9.58 -13.12
N MET A 374 56.21 9.54 -14.45
CA MET A 374 56.93 8.52 -15.25
C MET A 374 56.83 7.03 -14.88
N SER A 375 56.41 6.20 -15.83
CA SER A 375 57.35 5.56 -16.78
C SER A 375 56.67 4.48 -17.64
N ASN A 376 56.88 4.58 -18.95
CA ASN A 376 56.55 3.58 -19.95
C ASN A 376 57.18 2.21 -19.64
N GLY A 377 56.42 1.14 -19.84
CA GLY A 377 56.90 -0.23 -19.72
C GLY A 377 55.95 -1.26 -20.33
N ALA A 378 56.09 -1.46 -21.64
CA ALA A 378 55.82 -2.70 -22.39
C ALA A 378 54.40 -3.30 -22.36
N THR A 379 53.69 -3.04 -23.46
CA THR A 379 52.66 -3.88 -24.07
C THR A 379 53.08 -5.35 -24.09
N ARG A 380 52.40 -6.21 -23.32
CA ARG A 380 52.44 -7.66 -23.50
C ARG A 380 51.02 -8.17 -23.72
N SER A 381 50.83 -8.66 -24.94
CA SER A 381 49.69 -9.39 -25.45
C SER A 381 49.23 -10.52 -24.53
N LEU A 382 47.95 -10.49 -24.13
CA LEU A 382 47.19 -11.66 -23.72
C LEU A 382 45.77 -11.59 -24.34
N SER A 383 45.60 -12.36 -25.41
CA SER A 383 44.48 -13.29 -25.64
C SER A 383 43.04 -12.77 -25.57
N LEU A 384 42.58 -12.17 -26.67
CA LEU A 384 41.16 -11.97 -27.03
C LEU A 384 40.39 -13.29 -27.31
N ARG A 385 41.09 -14.45 -27.26
CA ARG A 385 40.54 -15.77 -27.62
C ARG A 385 40.11 -16.62 -26.42
N GLU A 386 40.37 -16.21 -25.18
CA GLU A 386 39.78 -16.84 -23.99
C GLU A 386 38.48 -16.17 -23.53
N LEU A 387 38.22 -14.92 -23.96
CA LEU A 387 36.97 -14.20 -23.69
C LEU A 387 35.77 -14.64 -24.56
N LEU A 388 36.01 -15.44 -25.61
CA LEU A 388 34.95 -15.99 -26.48
C LEU A 388 34.47 -17.39 -26.06
N GLY A 389 35.09 -18.00 -25.05
CA GLY A 389 34.66 -19.28 -24.46
C GLY A 389 33.59 -19.15 -23.37
N GLU A 390 33.34 -17.94 -22.85
CA GLU A 390 32.46 -17.72 -21.70
C GLU A 390 31.14 -17.00 -22.04
N ILE A 391 30.86 -16.80 -23.34
CA ILE A 391 29.62 -16.18 -23.84
C ILE A 391 28.60 -17.26 -24.26
N THR A 392 29.02 -18.46 -24.64
CA THR A 392 28.13 -19.55 -25.08
C THR A 392 27.53 -20.40 -23.96
N GLY A 393 27.79 -20.07 -22.69
CA GLY A 393 27.12 -20.68 -21.53
C GLY A 393 25.98 -19.83 -20.91
N LYS A 394 25.80 -18.57 -21.32
CA LYS A 394 24.91 -17.60 -20.63
C LYS A 394 23.70 -17.13 -21.45
N VAL A 395 23.29 -17.86 -22.49
CA VAL A 395 22.06 -17.55 -23.25
C VAL A 395 20.85 -18.35 -22.76
N THR A 396 21.04 -19.51 -22.11
CA THR A 396 19.94 -20.40 -21.68
C THR A 396 19.35 -20.10 -20.30
N LEU A 397 19.89 -19.13 -19.55
CA LEU A 397 19.31 -18.67 -18.27
C LEU A 397 18.56 -17.33 -18.40
N LEU A 398 18.73 -16.62 -19.53
CA LEU A 398 18.01 -15.38 -19.80
C LEU A 398 16.63 -15.63 -20.41
N ALA A 399 16.46 -16.66 -21.24
CA ALA A 399 15.16 -17.01 -21.81
C ALA A 399 14.12 -17.45 -20.76
N ARG A 400 14.55 -18.12 -19.67
CA ARG A 400 13.65 -18.48 -18.56
C ARG A 400 13.31 -17.30 -17.65
N LYS A 401 14.27 -16.39 -17.42
CA LYS A 401 14.03 -15.16 -16.66
C LYS A 401 13.17 -14.16 -17.43
N GLU A 402 13.31 -14.04 -18.74
CA GLU A 402 12.42 -13.19 -19.55
C GLU A 402 10.99 -13.75 -19.64
N VAL A 403 10.78 -15.07 -19.62
CA VAL A 403 9.42 -15.64 -19.58
C VAL A 403 8.74 -15.44 -18.22
N GLU A 404 9.51 -15.43 -17.13
CA GLU A 404 8.99 -15.15 -15.79
C GLU A 404 8.77 -13.65 -15.58
N LEU A 405 9.70 -12.81 -16.08
CA LEU A 405 9.59 -11.35 -16.07
C LEU A 405 8.45 -10.87 -16.97
N ALA A 406 8.29 -11.45 -18.17
CA ALA A 406 7.16 -11.20 -19.05
C ALA A 406 5.86 -11.74 -18.48
N LYS A 407 5.87 -12.82 -17.67
CA LYS A 407 4.67 -13.25 -16.92
C LYS A 407 4.33 -12.29 -15.78
N THR A 408 5.32 -11.70 -15.11
CA THR A 408 5.08 -10.70 -14.06
C THR A 408 4.70 -9.34 -14.63
N GLU A 409 5.29 -8.92 -15.75
CA GLU A 409 4.86 -7.72 -16.49
C GLU A 409 3.50 -7.95 -17.14
N LEU A 410 3.23 -9.09 -17.79
CA LEU A 410 1.86 -9.40 -18.23
C LEU A 410 0.91 -9.46 -17.05
N LYS A 411 1.27 -10.03 -15.89
CA LYS A 411 0.37 -10.01 -14.73
C LYS A 411 0.17 -8.61 -14.16
N ALA A 412 1.18 -7.75 -14.18
CA ALA A 412 1.11 -6.37 -13.72
C ALA A 412 0.32 -5.49 -14.69
N ASP A 413 0.50 -5.66 -16.00
CA ASP A 413 -0.27 -5.02 -17.07
C ASP A 413 -1.69 -5.56 -17.14
N LEU A 414 -1.90 -6.86 -17.01
CA LEU A 414 -3.24 -7.45 -16.93
C LEU A 414 -3.92 -7.04 -15.62
N ALA A 415 -3.18 -6.87 -14.51
CA ALA A 415 -3.72 -6.36 -13.25
C ALA A 415 -4.03 -4.87 -13.31
N SER A 416 -3.24 -4.07 -14.04
CA SER A 416 -3.47 -2.64 -14.25
C SER A 416 -4.62 -2.41 -15.24
N GLU A 417 -4.74 -3.22 -16.28
CA GLU A 417 -5.88 -3.29 -17.20
C GLU A 417 -7.14 -3.84 -16.50
N LEU A 418 -7.01 -4.86 -15.64
CA LEU A 418 -8.13 -5.34 -14.80
C LEU A 418 -8.54 -4.31 -13.74
N ALA A 419 -7.61 -3.51 -13.22
CA ALA A 419 -7.91 -2.41 -12.31
C ALA A 419 -8.62 -1.26 -13.05
N ALA A 420 -8.19 -0.93 -14.27
CA ALA A 420 -8.88 -0.02 -15.16
C ALA A 420 -10.28 -0.55 -15.55
N ALA A 421 -10.40 -1.84 -15.83
CA ALA A 421 -11.68 -2.51 -16.11
C ALA A 421 -12.61 -2.50 -14.89
N LYS A 422 -12.10 -2.70 -13.67
CA LYS A 422 -12.86 -2.54 -12.43
C LYS A 422 -13.35 -1.11 -12.23
N GLY A 423 -12.51 -0.11 -12.52
CA GLY A 423 -12.89 1.30 -12.51
C GLY A 423 -13.98 1.63 -13.53
N LEU A 424 -13.91 1.03 -14.72
CA LEU A 424 -14.89 1.19 -15.78
C LEU A 424 -16.23 0.51 -15.45
N VAL A 425 -16.21 -0.64 -14.78
CA VAL A 425 -17.42 -1.29 -14.24
C VAL A 425 -18.07 -0.41 -13.16
N VAL A 426 -17.29 0.14 -12.22
CA VAL A 426 -17.83 1.05 -11.20
C VAL A 426 -18.39 2.33 -11.83
N ALA A 427 -17.69 2.92 -12.80
CA ALA A 427 -18.16 4.09 -13.54
C ALA A 427 -19.45 3.78 -14.33
N ALA A 428 -19.54 2.61 -14.96
CA ALA A 428 -20.74 2.16 -15.66
C ALA A 428 -21.90 1.95 -14.69
N VAL A 429 -21.67 1.36 -13.51
CA VAL A 429 -22.69 1.21 -12.47
C VAL A 429 -23.19 2.57 -11.99
N ILE A 430 -22.28 3.52 -11.71
CA ILE A 430 -22.64 4.88 -11.31
C ILE A 430 -23.41 5.60 -12.41
N ALA A 431 -23.00 5.46 -13.67
CA ALA A 431 -23.71 6.04 -14.82
C ALA A 431 -25.12 5.46 -14.96
N ILE A 432 -25.28 4.14 -14.82
CA ILE A 432 -26.59 3.47 -14.83
C ILE A 432 -27.48 3.99 -13.69
N LEU A 433 -26.93 4.13 -12.47
CA LEU A 433 -27.66 4.69 -11.33
C LEU A 433 -28.06 6.16 -11.58
N GLY A 434 -27.18 6.96 -12.16
CA GLY A 434 -27.45 8.35 -12.53
C GLY A 434 -28.55 8.47 -13.59
N VAL A 435 -28.49 7.66 -14.65
CA VAL A 435 -29.55 7.58 -15.67
C VAL A 435 -30.87 7.14 -15.04
N ASN A 436 -30.86 6.18 -14.13
CA ASN A 436 -32.07 5.75 -13.42
C ASN A 436 -32.70 6.90 -12.61
N MET A 437 -31.90 7.66 -11.86
CA MET A 437 -32.38 8.84 -11.14
C MET A 437 -32.92 9.94 -12.07
N LEU A 438 -32.31 10.14 -13.25
CA LEU A 438 -32.84 11.07 -14.26
C LEU A 438 -34.19 10.61 -14.83
N LEU A 439 -34.38 9.30 -15.04
CA LEU A 439 -35.67 8.74 -15.47
C LEU A 439 -36.74 8.89 -14.39
N VAL A 440 -36.39 8.68 -13.12
CA VAL A 440 -37.28 8.94 -11.98
C VAL A 440 -37.65 10.42 -11.91
N ALA A 441 -36.69 11.33 -12.07
CA ALA A 441 -36.94 12.76 -12.11
C ALA A 441 -37.86 13.17 -13.28
N ALA A 442 -37.66 12.58 -14.46
CA ALA A 442 -38.54 12.79 -15.62
C ALA A 442 -39.97 12.29 -15.35
N ALA A 443 -40.13 11.15 -14.67
CA ALA A 443 -41.43 10.63 -14.27
C ALA A 443 -42.14 11.56 -13.29
N PHE A 444 -41.42 12.10 -12.31
CA PHE A 444 -41.97 13.10 -11.39
C PHE A 444 -42.31 14.42 -12.09
N GLY A 445 -41.52 14.85 -13.07
CA GLY A 445 -41.82 16.03 -13.88
C GLY A 445 -43.10 15.87 -14.71
N LEU A 446 -43.29 14.71 -15.34
CA LEU A 446 -44.53 14.40 -16.07
C LEU A 446 -45.74 14.19 -15.14
N ALA A 447 -45.50 13.72 -13.91
CA ALA A 447 -46.54 13.51 -12.92
C ALA A 447 -47.25 14.81 -12.47
N VAL A 448 -46.71 15.97 -12.84
CA VAL A 448 -47.38 17.28 -12.64
C VAL A 448 -48.59 17.43 -13.57
N TYR A 449 -48.56 16.82 -14.75
CA TYR A 449 -49.61 16.95 -15.78
C TYR A 449 -50.51 15.71 -15.90
N LEU A 450 -50.05 14.56 -15.39
CA LEU A 450 -50.70 13.26 -15.55
C LEU A 450 -50.57 12.44 -14.25
N PRO A 451 -51.42 11.44 -13.99
CA PRO A 451 -51.24 10.55 -12.84
C PRO A 451 -49.86 9.88 -12.82
N ALA A 452 -49.21 9.80 -11.65
CA ALA A 452 -47.84 9.32 -11.51
C ALA A 452 -47.58 7.92 -12.10
N TRP A 453 -48.57 7.03 -12.00
CA TRP A 453 -48.50 5.70 -12.62
C TRP A 453 -48.44 5.77 -14.15
N LEU A 454 -49.19 6.70 -14.75
CA LEU A 454 -49.25 6.89 -16.20
C LEU A 454 -47.96 7.53 -16.73
N ALA A 455 -47.39 8.49 -15.99
CA ALA A 455 -46.10 9.10 -16.29
C ALA A 455 -44.96 8.05 -16.31
N ALA A 456 -44.94 7.15 -15.32
CA ALA A 456 -43.97 6.06 -15.25
C ALA A 456 -44.14 5.06 -16.41
N VAL A 457 -45.39 4.72 -16.77
CA VAL A 457 -45.70 3.84 -17.90
C VAL A 457 -45.26 4.46 -19.23
N LEU A 458 -45.50 5.76 -19.44
CA LEU A 458 -45.12 6.48 -20.66
C LEU A 458 -43.59 6.48 -20.88
N ILE A 459 -42.82 6.80 -19.84
CA ILE A 459 -41.35 6.79 -19.92
C ILE A 459 -40.84 5.37 -20.13
N GLY A 460 -41.41 4.38 -19.44
CA GLY A 460 -41.09 2.97 -19.65
C GLY A 460 -41.35 2.52 -21.09
N ALA A 461 -42.48 2.90 -21.67
CA ALA A 461 -42.85 2.56 -23.04
C ALA A 461 -41.87 3.15 -24.06
N VAL A 462 -41.48 4.42 -23.90
CA VAL A 462 -40.47 5.07 -24.76
C VAL A 462 -39.13 4.33 -24.72
N LEU A 463 -38.67 3.92 -23.52
CA LEU A 463 -37.43 3.17 -23.39
C LEU A 463 -37.49 1.78 -24.04
N VAL A 464 -38.62 1.08 -23.93
CA VAL A 464 -38.82 -0.23 -24.57
C VAL A 464 -38.77 -0.10 -26.09
N VAL A 465 -39.36 0.95 -26.66
CA VAL A 465 -39.30 1.23 -28.11
C VAL A 465 -37.85 1.50 -28.54
N ILE A 466 -37.12 2.36 -27.81
CA ILE A 466 -35.71 2.64 -28.10
C ILE A 466 -34.86 1.37 -28.02
N ALA A 467 -35.05 0.55 -26.97
CA ALA A 467 -34.35 -0.72 -26.80
C ALA A 467 -34.67 -1.71 -27.94
N GLY A 468 -35.93 -1.76 -28.38
CA GLY A 468 -36.35 -2.58 -29.53
C GLY A 468 -35.67 -2.15 -30.83
N ILE A 469 -35.62 -0.85 -31.12
CA ILE A 469 -34.96 -0.30 -32.32
C ILE A 469 -33.45 -0.59 -32.29
N LEU A 470 -32.78 -0.33 -31.17
CA LEU A 470 -31.35 -0.59 -31.03
C LEU A 470 -31.03 -2.09 -31.13
N GLY A 471 -31.85 -2.93 -30.51
CA GLY A 471 -31.74 -4.39 -30.60
C GLY A 471 -31.92 -4.89 -32.04
N TYR A 472 -32.91 -4.37 -32.75
CA TYR A 472 -33.18 -4.69 -34.14
C TYR A 472 -32.05 -4.26 -35.08
N VAL A 473 -31.56 -3.01 -34.96
CA VAL A 473 -30.42 -2.52 -35.76
C VAL A 473 -29.14 -3.33 -35.47
N SER A 474 -28.89 -3.66 -34.21
CA SER A 474 -27.73 -4.48 -33.82
C SER A 474 -27.83 -5.90 -34.37
N TRP A 475 -29.04 -6.47 -34.38
CA TRP A 475 -29.32 -7.79 -34.96
C TRP A 475 -29.12 -7.81 -36.48
N MET A 476 -29.50 -6.72 -37.16
CA MET A 476 -29.33 -6.56 -38.61
C MET A 476 -27.89 -6.33 -39.04
N ARG A 477 -27.08 -5.73 -38.16
CA ARG A 477 -25.64 -5.54 -38.36
C ARG A 477 -24.79 -6.72 -37.89
N ARG A 478 -25.40 -7.86 -37.51
CA ARG A 478 -24.62 -9.00 -37.06
C ARG A 478 -23.75 -9.53 -38.21
N VAL A 479 -22.43 -9.44 -38.04
CA VAL A 479 -21.46 -10.05 -38.94
C VAL A 479 -21.57 -11.57 -38.79
N THR A 480 -22.08 -12.26 -39.80
CA THR A 480 -22.35 -13.70 -39.78
C THR A 480 -21.12 -14.58 -40.03
N GLN A 481 -19.91 -14.00 -40.21
CA GLN A 481 -18.66 -14.77 -40.24
C GLN A 481 -17.49 -13.99 -39.60
N PRO A 482 -17.23 -14.13 -38.29
CA PRO A 482 -16.18 -13.36 -37.62
C PRO A 482 -14.77 -13.95 -37.76
N LEU A 483 -14.57 -15.10 -38.45
CA LEU A 483 -13.30 -15.84 -38.42
C LEU A 483 -12.82 -16.35 -39.80
N ALA A 484 -13.14 -15.66 -40.90
CA ALA A 484 -12.58 -16.02 -42.21
C ALA A 484 -11.10 -15.62 -42.32
N ALA A 485 -10.73 -14.43 -41.81
CA ALA A 485 -9.35 -13.93 -41.84
C ALA A 485 -8.42 -14.73 -40.90
N THR A 486 -8.89 -15.06 -39.69
CA THR A 486 -8.10 -15.78 -38.67
C THR A 486 -7.89 -17.26 -39.01
N ARG A 487 -8.83 -17.91 -39.73
CA ARG A 487 -8.62 -19.29 -40.21
C ARG A 487 -7.61 -19.38 -41.35
N LYS A 488 -7.49 -18.32 -42.16
CA LYS A 488 -6.55 -18.28 -43.28
C LYS A 488 -5.11 -18.15 -42.76
N THR A 489 -4.86 -17.22 -41.85
CA THR A 489 -3.54 -17.07 -41.21
C THR A 489 -3.15 -18.30 -40.38
N LEU A 490 -4.06 -18.89 -39.60
CA LEU A 490 -3.71 -20.11 -38.84
C LEU A 490 -3.44 -21.34 -39.72
N ARG A 491 -4.03 -21.41 -40.93
CA ARG A 491 -3.71 -22.47 -41.90
C ARG A 491 -2.39 -22.21 -42.61
N GLU A 492 -2.12 -20.96 -42.98
CA GLU A 492 -0.85 -20.53 -43.57
C GLU A 492 0.31 -20.74 -42.58
N ASP A 493 0.13 -20.39 -41.30
CA ASP A 493 1.10 -20.58 -40.23
C ASP A 493 1.37 -22.08 -39.95
N ALA A 494 0.33 -22.92 -40.03
CA ALA A 494 0.47 -24.36 -39.89
C ALA A 494 1.17 -25.01 -41.10
N GLN A 495 0.98 -24.48 -42.30
CA GLN A 495 1.70 -24.93 -43.50
C GLN A 495 3.17 -24.51 -43.47
N TRP A 496 3.45 -23.25 -43.10
CA TRP A 496 4.82 -22.74 -42.91
C TRP A 496 5.59 -23.50 -41.83
N ALA A 497 4.93 -23.91 -40.75
CA ALA A 497 5.55 -24.74 -39.72
C ALA A 497 5.86 -26.16 -40.21
N LYS A 498 5.04 -26.70 -41.12
CA LYS A 498 5.25 -28.03 -41.71
C LYS A 498 6.38 -28.05 -42.74
N GLU A 499 6.51 -27.00 -43.55
CA GLU A 499 7.60 -26.85 -44.53
C GLU A 499 8.97 -26.59 -43.89
N ARG A 500 9.01 -26.12 -42.63
CA ARG A 500 10.25 -25.93 -41.86
C ARG A 500 10.69 -27.16 -41.05
N LEU A 501 9.81 -28.15 -40.93
CA LEU A 501 10.03 -29.38 -40.14
C LEU A 501 10.14 -30.64 -41.02
N ALA A 502 9.92 -30.52 -42.33
CA ALA A 502 10.26 -31.51 -43.34
C ALA A 502 11.53 -31.05 -44.07
#